data_AF-A0A7H9BJ58-F1
#
_entry.id   AF-A0A7H9BJ58-F1
#
_cell.length_a   1.000
_cell.length_b   1.000
_cell.length_c   1.000
_cell.angle_alpha   90.00
_cell.angle_beta   90.00
_cell.angle_gamma   90.00
#
_symmetry.space_group_name_H-M   'P 1'
#
loop_
_entity.id
_entity.type
_entity.pdbx_description
1 polymer ?
#
loop_
_entity_poly.entity_id
_entity_poly.type
_entity_poly.pdbx_seq_one_letter_code
_entity_poly.pdbx_strand_id
1 'polypeptide(L)' 'MNPKILDTTELITLEDQAQAVMQQSKPQSYLYETASRLMMIMKMEQIRRGIFASQSAQLRQKTD' A
#
# COMPACT_ATOMS: atom_id res chain seq x y z
N MET A 1 -22.75 -3.39 -1.50
CA MET A 1 -21.56 -4.19 -1.15
C MET A 1 -20.95 -3.58 0.10
N ASN A 2 -20.73 -4.37 1.16
CA ASN A 2 -20.03 -3.88 2.35
C ASN A 2 -18.55 -3.76 2.00
N PRO A 3 -17.91 -2.56 2.04
CA PRO A 3 -16.50 -2.45 1.71
C PRO A 3 -15.70 -3.29 2.70
N LYS A 4 -14.97 -4.30 2.22
CA LYS A 4 -14.07 -5.09 3.06
C LYS A 4 -13.07 -4.12 3.69
N ILE A 5 -13.11 -3.98 5.01
CA ILE A 5 -12.08 -3.26 5.74
C ILE A 5 -10.84 -4.13 5.66
N LEU A 6 -9.84 -3.69 4.90
CA LEU A 6 -8.54 -4.35 4.84
C LEU A 6 -7.96 -4.38 6.24
N ASP A 7 -7.36 -5.50 6.65
CA ASP A 7 -6.55 -5.52 7.87
C ASP A 7 -5.25 -4.71 7.67
N THR A 8 -4.53 -4.45 8.76
CA THR A 8 -3.30 -3.64 8.70
C THR A 8 -2.22 -4.29 7.82
N THR A 9 -2.11 -5.62 7.82
CA THR A 9 -1.08 -6.36 7.08
C THR A 9 -1.40 -6.38 5.59
N GLU A 10 -2.65 -6.64 5.21
CA GLU A 10 -3.19 -6.55 3.85
C GLU A 10 -2.94 -5.15 3.29
N LEU A 11 -3.12 -4.12 4.12
CA LEU A 11 -2.95 -2.74 3.70
C LEU A 11 -1.49 -2.36 3.45
N ILE A 12 -0.56 -2.81 4.29
CA ILE A 12 0.89 -2.64 4.07
C ILE A 12 1.33 -3.45 2.85
N THR A 13 0.83 -4.68 2.70
CA THR A 13 1.16 -5.55 1.56
C THR A 13 0.72 -4.94 0.24
N LEU A 14 -0.48 -4.35 0.18
CA LEU A 14 -0.97 -3.68 -1.03
C LEU A 14 -0.16 -2.42 -1.37
N GLU A 15 0.33 -1.68 -0.36
CA GLU A 15 1.25 -0.57 -0.59
C GLU A 15 2.56 -1.06 -1.25
N ASP A 16 3.16 -2.12 -0.71
CA ASP A 16 4.40 -2.68 -1.23
C ASP A 16 4.23 -3.24 -2.65
N GLN A 17 3.11 -3.90 -2.92
CA GLN A 17 2.78 -4.37 -4.27
C GLN A 17 2.56 -3.21 -5.25
N ALA A 18 1.86 -2.14 -4.83
CA ALA A 18 1.70 -0.95 -5.66
C ALA A 18 3.05 -0.33 -6.00
N GLN A 19 3.97 -0.26 -5.02
CA GLN A 19 5.32 0.23 -5.24
C GLN A 19 6.11 -0.67 -6.21
N ALA A 20 6.03 -1.99 -6.08
CA ALA A 20 6.68 -2.94 -7.00
C ALA A 20 6.15 -2.77 -8.44
N VAL A 21 4.83 -2.61 -8.62
CA VAL A 21 4.22 -2.35 -9.93
C VAL A 21 4.71 -1.02 -10.51
N MET A 22 4.84 0.03 -9.71
CA MET A 22 5.39 1.31 -10.17
C MET A 22 6.85 1.19 -10.63
N GLN A 23 7.66 0.36 -9.96
CA GLN A 23 9.07 0.12 -10.34
C GLN A 23 9.22 -0.68 -11.63
N GLN A 24 8.28 -1.59 -11.91
CA GLN A 24 8.30 -2.45 -13.10
C GLN A 24 7.59 -1.85 -14.31
N SER A 25 6.73 -0.85 -14.10
CA SER A 25 5.95 -0.22 -15.16
C SER A 25 6.66 1.00 -15.76
N LYS A 26 6.35 1.29 -17.03
CA LYS A 26 6.84 2.52 -17.67
C LYS A 26 6.24 3.75 -16.96
N PRO A 27 7.03 4.79 -16.67
CA PRO A 27 6.49 6.06 -16.17
C PRO A 27 5.36 6.54 -17.07
N GLN A 28 4.30 7.09 -16.48
CA GLN A 28 3.10 7.60 -17.18
C GLN A 28 2.28 6.53 -17.95
N SER A 29 2.57 5.24 -17.77
CA SER A 29 1.66 4.21 -18.23
C SER A 29 0.39 4.18 -17.38
N TYR A 30 -0.73 3.71 -17.94
CA TYR A 30 -1.96 3.50 -17.19
C TYR A 30 -1.76 2.64 -15.93
N LEU A 31 -0.89 1.62 -16.03
CA LEU A 31 -0.56 0.77 -14.91
C LEU A 31 0.20 1.52 -13.81
N TYR A 32 1.18 2.34 -14.20
CA TYR A 32 1.90 3.22 -13.27
C TYR A 32 0.95 4.22 -12.57
N GLU A 33 0.08 4.88 -13.33
CA GLU A 33 -0.88 5.83 -12.77
C GLU A 33 -1.85 5.16 -11.80
N THR A 34 -2.35 3.98 -12.16
CA THR A 34 -3.24 3.18 -11.31
C THR A 34 -2.54 2.78 -10.01
N ALA A 35 -1.32 2.25 -10.10
CA ALA A 35 -0.53 1.86 -8.94
C ALA A 35 -0.17 3.07 -8.04
N SER A 36 0.15 4.21 -8.64
CA SER A 36 0.41 5.46 -7.92
C SER A 36 -0.81 5.94 -7.13
N ARG A 37 -2.00 5.92 -7.74
CA ARG A 37 -3.27 6.24 -7.07
C ARG A 37 -3.56 5.26 -5.93
N LEU A 38 -3.36 3.96 -6.15
CA LEU A 38 -3.54 2.94 -5.12
C LEU A 38 -2.61 3.19 -3.93
N MET A 39 -1.33 3.44 -4.17
CA MET A 39 -0.35 3.77 -3.13
C MET A 39 -0.79 4.99 -2.31
N MET A 40 -1.28 6.05 -2.97
CA MET A 40 -1.79 7.24 -2.28
C MET A 40 -2.97 6.91 -1.36
N ILE A 41 -3.93 6.10 -1.83
CA ILE A 41 -5.08 5.67 -1.02
C ILE A 41 -4.63 4.83 0.18
N MET A 42 -3.70 3.89 -0.02
CA MET A 42 -3.17 3.07 1.08
C MET A 42 -2.49 3.94 2.15
N LYS A 43 -1.64 4.89 1.75
CA LYS A 43 -0.97 5.82 2.68
C LYS A 43 -1.96 6.66 3.48
N MET A 44 -3.02 7.18 2.84
CA MET A 44 -4.07 7.93 3.53
C MET A 44 -4.79 7.07 4.57
N GLU A 45 -5.03 5.80 4.25
CA GLU A 45 -5.68 4.86 5.17
C GLU A 45 -4.75 4.44 6.33
N GLN A 46 -3.43 4.31 6.09
CA GLN A 46 -2.44 4.13 7.16
C GLN A 46 -2.45 5.30 8.13
N ILE A 47 -2.44 6.53 7.60
CA ILE A 47 -2.51 7.76 8.41
C ILE A 47 -3.80 7.79 9.23
N ARG A 48 -4.95 7.48 8.60
CA ARG A 48 -6.26 7.44 9.28
C ARG A 48 -6.27 6.47 10.46
N ARG A 49 -5.50 5.38 10.39
CA ARG A 49 -5.41 4.34 11.42
C ARG A 49 -4.24 4.55 12.40
N GLY A 50 -3.42 5.59 12.22
CA GLY A 50 -2.23 5.82 13.05
C GLY A 50 -1.13 4.78 12.84
N ILE A 51 -1.08 4.15 11.67
CA ILE A 51 -0.03 3.21 11.28
C ILE A 51 1.13 4.03 10.71
N PHE A 52 2.18 4.22 11.52
CA PHE A 52 3.36 5.00 11.13
C PHE A 52 4.49 4.10 10.64
N ALA A 53 5.46 4.69 9.92
CA ALA A 53 6.58 3.97 9.30
C ALA A 53 7.31 2.99 10.25
N SER A 54 7.45 3.33 11.54
CA SER A 54 8.05 2.45 12.55
C SER A 54 7.22 1.20 12.84
N GLN A 55 5.89 1.31 12.85
CA GLN A 55 4.97 0.17 13.02
C GLN A 55 4.90 -0.64 11.74
N SER A 56 4.87 0.00 10.57
CA SER A 56 4.91 -0.69 9.28
C SER A 56 6.19 -1.53 9.13
N ALA A 57 7.34 -1.01 9.54
CA ALA A 57 8.61 -1.75 9.52
C ALA A 57 8.60 -2.98 10.44
N GLN A 58 8.02 -2.87 11.64
CA GLN A 58 7.88 -4.00 12.57
C GLN A 58 6.92 -5.08 12.02
N LEU A 59 5.85 -4.66 11.34
CA LEU A 59 4.89 -5.59 10.75
C LEU A 59 5.46 -6.31 9.52
N ARG A 60 6.31 -5.65 8.73
CA ARG A 60 7.06 -6.28 7.64
C ARG A 60 7.98 -7.38 8.15
N GLN A 61 8.72 -7.14 9.24
CA GLN A 61 9.60 -8.15 9.86
C GLN A 61 8.86 -9.36 10.46
N LYS A 62 7.55 -9.23 10.76
CA LYS A 62 6.74 -10.35 11.27
C LYS A 62 6.13 -11.23 10.18
N THR A 63 6.21 -10.79 8.93
CA THR A 63 5.58 -11.48 7.79
C THR A 63 6.59 -12.29 6.97
N ASP A 64 7.90 -12.13 7.25
CA ASP A 64 9.01 -12.98 6.78
C ASP A 64 9.29 -14.13 7.77
#